data_AF-A0A960JMC7-F1
#
_entry.id   AF-A0A960JMC7-F1
#
_cell.length_a   1.000
_cell.length_b   1.000
_cell.length_c   1.000
_cell.angle_alpha   90.00
_cell.angle_beta   90.00
_cell.angle_gamma   90.00
#
_symmetry.space_group_name_H-M   'P 1'
#
loop_
_entity.id
_entity.type
_entity.pdbx_description
1 polymer ?
#
loop_
_entity_poly.entity_id
_entity_poly.type
_entity_poly.pdbx_seq_one_letter_code
_entity_poly.pdbx_strand_id
1 'polypeptide(L)'
;MASASEAAGSGTGSTVRVGVDTGGTFTDVVGADGTVLKLASTPHDPGEAIRQGVARLMGNDGAGAPAPRPAHLAHGTTVATNAVLEHKFDGLGLIVTRGFRHMIEIARQSVPDGYGNSFFWVKPQRLVPLHLVREIPGRLRFDGSEVEPIDEAATLEAVRELVEDGVRCIAVCLIHSYANAAHEEAVGELIRKNFPDVFVSLSSVVLPEYREYERAMTTLVDVLVKPYCKTYLENAAGRIREGSGDIPFLIMQSNGGVVKHATAGDRPVSMLLSGPAAGILGSIHMAALAGYRNILTIDVGGTSTDVAIIEDLKPMYTSASQVESYPVKTPMLDIVTVGSGGGSIAWTDPYGQLKVGPQSAGADPG
;
A
#
# COMPACT_ATOMS: atom_id res chain seq x y z
N MET A 1 40.03 9.73 -43.91
CA MET A 1 39.37 8.78 -44.84
C MET A 1 39.18 7.49 -44.07
N ALA A 2 38.13 7.39 -43.26
CA ALA A 2 36.78 6.97 -43.63
C ALA A 2 36.67 5.46 -43.88
N SER A 3 36.25 4.72 -42.85
CA SER A 3 35.20 3.71 -42.99
C SER A 3 34.54 3.52 -41.62
N ALA A 4 33.52 4.34 -41.38
CA ALA A 4 32.50 4.04 -40.39
C ALA A 4 31.74 2.80 -40.88
N SER A 5 31.70 1.74 -40.07
CA SER A 5 30.78 0.64 -40.32
C SER A 5 29.40 1.05 -39.80
N GLU A 6 28.48 1.23 -40.74
CA GLU A 6 27.06 1.40 -40.51
C GLU A 6 26.53 0.23 -39.68
N ALA A 7 26.18 0.49 -38.41
CA ALA A 7 25.27 -0.37 -37.69
C ALA A 7 23.86 -0.10 -38.25
N ALA A 8 23.47 -0.94 -39.20
CA ALA A 8 22.15 -0.96 -39.79
C ALA A 8 21.07 -1.03 -38.69
N GLY A 9 20.16 -0.06 -38.71
CA GLY A 9 18.97 -0.06 -37.88
C GLY A 9 18.12 -1.28 -38.19
N SER A 10 17.99 -2.18 -37.21
CA SER A 10 16.91 -3.15 -37.18
C SER A 10 15.73 -2.55 -36.45
N GLY A 11 14.83 -1.92 -37.21
CA GLY A 11 13.48 -1.62 -36.76
C GLY A 11 12.76 -2.92 -36.38
N THR A 12 12.74 -3.23 -35.10
CA THR A 12 11.66 -4.00 -34.49
C THR A 12 10.83 -2.98 -33.74
N GLY A 13 9.51 -2.99 -33.92
CA GLY A 13 8.62 -2.16 -33.12
C GLY A 13 8.72 -2.57 -31.67
N SER A 14 9.72 -2.03 -30.96
CA SER A 14 9.99 -2.38 -29.58
C SER A 14 8.81 -1.87 -28.77
N THR A 15 8.10 -2.80 -28.15
CA THR A 15 6.98 -2.50 -27.28
C THR A 15 7.58 -1.84 -26.05
N VAL A 16 7.58 -0.50 -26.02
CA VAL A 16 8.22 0.29 -24.96
C VAL A 16 7.53 -0.04 -23.64
N ARG A 17 8.29 -0.52 -22.65
CA ARG A 17 7.80 -0.72 -21.28
C ARG A 17 8.29 0.45 -20.46
N VAL A 18 7.41 0.98 -19.62
CA VAL A 18 7.73 2.14 -18.79
C VAL A 18 7.55 1.76 -17.33
N GLY A 19 8.60 1.99 -16.54
CA GLY A 19 8.57 1.96 -15.08
C GLY A 19 8.41 3.39 -14.55
N VAL A 20 7.58 3.57 -13.53
CA VAL A 20 7.40 4.87 -12.88
C VAL A 20 7.43 4.71 -11.37
N ASP A 21 8.25 5.48 -10.70
CA ASP A 21 8.21 5.61 -9.25
C ASP A 21 7.85 7.04 -8.87
N THR A 22 6.76 7.21 -8.12
CA THR A 22 6.34 8.52 -7.64
C THR A 22 6.57 8.61 -6.14
N GLY A 23 7.60 9.37 -5.77
CA GLY A 23 7.85 9.80 -4.40
C GLY A 23 7.25 11.18 -4.10
N GLY A 24 7.50 11.67 -2.88
CA GLY A 24 6.97 12.97 -2.42
C GLY A 24 7.53 14.18 -3.18
N THR A 25 8.79 14.12 -3.65
CA THR A 25 9.48 15.26 -4.29
C THR A 25 9.60 15.11 -5.80
N PHE A 26 9.94 13.91 -6.28
CA PHE A 26 10.16 13.64 -7.69
C PHE A 26 9.42 12.38 -8.14
N THR A 27 9.06 12.38 -9.42
CA THR A 27 8.60 11.21 -10.17
C THR A 27 9.72 10.79 -11.11
N ASP A 28 10.23 9.58 -10.93
CA ASP A 28 11.26 8.99 -11.77
C ASP A 28 10.57 8.08 -12.82
N VAL A 29 10.85 8.30 -14.10
CA VAL A 29 10.26 7.57 -15.23
C VAL A 29 11.37 6.91 -16.03
N VAL A 30 11.28 5.59 -16.19
CA VAL A 30 12.31 4.76 -16.80
C VAL A 30 11.75 3.99 -17.99
N GLY A 31 12.43 4.08 -19.12
CA GLY A 31 12.15 3.33 -20.33
C GLY A 31 12.96 2.04 -20.37
N ALA A 32 12.41 1.00 -20.99
CA ALA A 32 13.13 -0.27 -21.19
C ALA A 32 14.39 -0.15 -22.07
N ASP A 33 14.57 0.97 -22.76
CA ASP A 33 15.76 1.35 -23.53
C ASP A 33 16.88 1.94 -22.65
N GLY A 34 16.64 2.09 -21.34
CA GLY A 34 17.57 2.69 -20.39
C GLY A 34 17.42 4.20 -20.24
N THR A 35 16.46 4.84 -20.91
CA THR A 35 16.16 6.26 -20.72
C THR A 35 15.61 6.49 -19.32
N VAL A 36 16.18 7.45 -18.59
CA VAL A 36 15.72 7.85 -17.25
C VAL A 36 15.37 9.34 -17.26
N LEU A 37 14.14 9.65 -16.85
CA LEU A 37 13.64 11.01 -16.72
C LEU A 37 13.26 11.27 -15.28
N LYS A 38 13.65 12.44 -14.77
CA LYS A 38 13.27 12.92 -13.43
C LYS A 38 12.40 14.14 -13.57
N LEU A 39 11.19 14.08 -13.02
CA LEU A 39 10.19 15.14 -13.07
C LEU A 39 9.85 15.58 -11.65
N ALA A 40 9.51 16.85 -11.47
CA ALA A 40 8.93 17.29 -10.20
C ALA A 40 7.61 16.54 -9.96
N SER A 41 7.40 16.04 -8.74
CA SER A 41 6.11 15.46 -8.37
C SER A 41 5.03 16.53 -8.42
N THR A 42 3.82 16.11 -8.75
CA THR A 42 2.61 16.95 -8.74
C THR A 42 1.65 16.41 -7.69
N PRO A 43 1.85 16.67 -6.37
CA PRO A 43 1.08 16.03 -5.31
C PRO A 43 -0.45 16.17 -5.46
N HIS A 44 -0.91 17.30 -6.00
CA HIS A 44 -2.33 17.57 -6.26
C HIS A 44 -2.89 16.88 -7.51
N ASP A 45 -2.04 16.44 -8.44
CA ASP A 45 -2.41 15.65 -9.62
C ASP A 45 -1.24 14.74 -10.07
N PRO A 46 -0.96 13.63 -9.36
CA PRO A 46 0.23 12.82 -9.63
C PRO A 46 0.22 12.18 -11.02
N GLY A 47 -0.97 11.96 -11.59
CA GLY A 47 -1.15 11.47 -12.95
C GLY A 47 -0.52 12.38 -14.01
N GLU A 48 -0.42 13.68 -13.74
CA GLU A 48 0.15 14.64 -14.69
C GLU A 48 1.67 14.45 -14.86
N ALA A 49 2.42 14.25 -13.78
CA ALA A 49 3.85 13.96 -13.86
C ALA A 49 4.11 12.64 -14.63
N ILE A 50 3.29 11.61 -14.36
CA ILE A 50 3.35 10.33 -15.07
C ILE A 50 3.10 10.54 -16.57
N ARG A 51 2.01 11.25 -16.91
CA ARG A 51 1.63 11.53 -18.30
C ARG A 51 2.72 12.31 -19.04
N GLN A 52 3.29 13.35 -18.42
CA GLN A 52 4.38 14.13 -19.00
C GLN A 52 5.64 13.27 -19.23
N GLY A 53 6.01 12.43 -18.26
CA GLY A 53 7.17 11.57 -18.39
C GLY A 53 7.02 10.53 -19.49
N VAL A 54 5.85 9.90 -19.59
CA VAL A 54 5.53 9.00 -20.70
C VAL A 54 5.58 9.75 -22.03
N ALA A 55 4.97 10.94 -22.14
CA ALA A 55 4.99 11.72 -23.37
C ALA A 55 6.43 12.06 -23.82
N ARG A 56 7.28 12.52 -22.91
CA ARG A 56 8.70 12.81 -23.18
C ARG A 56 9.46 11.57 -23.62
N LEU A 57 9.25 10.45 -22.94
CA LEU A 57 9.93 9.19 -23.24
C LEU A 57 9.53 8.64 -24.61
N MET A 58 8.26 8.83 -25.00
CA MET A 58 7.76 8.45 -26.32
C MET A 58 8.09 9.49 -27.41
N GLY A 59 8.88 10.53 -27.10
CA GLY A 59 9.30 11.57 -28.05
C GLY A 59 8.17 12.50 -28.50
N ASN A 60 7.16 12.69 -27.64
CA ASN A 60 5.87 13.29 -28.00
C ASN A 60 5.60 14.63 -27.28
N ASP A 61 6.57 15.54 -27.35
CA ASP A 61 6.53 16.86 -26.68
C ASP A 61 5.77 17.94 -27.48
N GLY A 62 4.82 17.55 -28.34
CA GLY A 62 3.93 18.50 -29.05
C GLY A 62 3.97 18.48 -30.59
N ALA A 63 4.55 17.45 -31.22
CA ALA A 63 4.48 17.28 -32.67
C ALA A 63 3.34 16.30 -33.02
N GLY A 64 2.33 16.75 -33.77
CA GLY A 64 1.07 16.05 -34.06
C GLY A 64 1.16 14.75 -34.89
N ALA A 65 2.12 13.86 -34.61
CA ALA A 65 2.17 12.50 -35.11
C ALA A 65 1.45 11.53 -34.14
N PRO A 66 0.92 10.38 -34.61
CA PRO A 66 0.43 9.33 -33.72
C PRO A 66 1.62 8.78 -32.94
N ALA A 67 1.70 9.13 -31.66
CA ALA A 67 2.81 8.73 -30.83
C ALA A 67 2.84 7.22 -30.63
N PRO A 68 4.03 6.60 -30.60
CA PRO A 68 4.16 5.25 -30.09
C PRO A 68 3.61 5.21 -28.66
N ARG A 69 2.88 4.15 -28.33
CA ARG A 69 2.30 3.93 -27.01
C ARG A 69 3.08 2.85 -26.28
N PRO A 70 3.30 2.97 -24.97
CA PRO A 70 3.96 1.91 -24.24
C PRO A 70 3.07 0.66 -24.19
N ALA A 71 3.70 -0.51 -24.14
CA ALA A 71 3.04 -1.81 -24.02
C ALA A 71 2.24 -1.93 -22.70
N HIS A 72 2.82 -1.39 -21.63
CA HIS A 72 2.26 -1.25 -20.30
C HIS A 72 3.10 -0.26 -19.51
N LEU A 73 2.51 0.23 -18.43
CA LEU A 73 3.16 1.07 -17.44
C LEU A 73 3.12 0.34 -16.09
N ALA A 74 4.27 0.13 -15.48
CA ALA A 74 4.40 -0.40 -14.13
C ALA A 74 4.75 0.72 -13.17
N HIS A 75 4.05 0.81 -12.05
CA HIS A 75 4.12 1.97 -11.17
C HIS A 75 4.27 1.59 -9.70
N GLY A 76 5.36 2.06 -9.09
CA GLY A 76 5.57 2.11 -7.64
C GLY A 76 5.14 3.46 -7.09
N THR A 77 4.53 3.47 -5.91
CA THR A 77 4.07 4.71 -5.27
C THR A 77 4.13 4.60 -3.76
N THR A 78 4.41 5.74 -3.12
CA THR A 78 4.38 5.85 -1.66
C THR A 78 3.01 6.31 -1.13
N VAL A 79 1.99 6.46 -1.98
CA VAL A 79 0.68 7.01 -1.57
C VAL A 79 0.04 6.23 -0.42
N ALA A 80 0.10 4.89 -0.45
CA ALA A 80 -0.46 4.06 0.61
C ALA A 80 0.32 4.23 1.93
N THR A 81 1.66 4.20 1.86
CA THR A 81 2.52 4.37 3.03
C THR A 81 2.34 5.76 3.66
N ASN A 82 2.35 6.82 2.85
CA ASN A 82 2.16 8.19 3.33
C ASN A 82 0.78 8.39 3.92
N ALA A 83 -0.26 7.80 3.31
CA ALA A 83 -1.62 7.90 3.84
C ALA A 83 -1.73 7.31 5.26
N VAL A 84 -0.99 6.25 5.59
CA VAL A 84 -0.99 5.76 6.98
C VAL A 84 -0.20 6.66 7.92
N LEU A 85 0.91 7.25 7.47
CA LEU A 85 1.78 8.09 8.31
C LEU A 85 1.23 9.50 8.56
N GLU A 86 0.55 10.09 7.58
CA GLU A 86 0.14 11.50 7.60
C GLU A 86 -1.29 11.70 8.09
N HIS A 87 -2.16 10.69 7.96
CA HIS A 87 -3.56 10.81 8.31
C HIS A 87 -3.86 10.30 9.71
N LYS A 88 -4.62 11.11 10.46
CA LYS A 88 -5.22 10.67 11.71
C LYS A 88 -6.28 9.62 11.41
N PHE A 89 -6.36 8.58 12.24
CA PHE A 89 -7.28 7.44 12.14
C PHE A 89 -8.76 7.81 12.36
N ASP A 90 -9.18 8.98 11.89
CA ASP A 90 -10.51 9.55 12.07
C ASP A 90 -11.48 8.95 11.03
N GLY A 91 -12.76 8.84 11.41
CA GLY A 91 -13.81 8.35 10.51
C GLY A 91 -13.73 6.85 10.16
N LEU A 92 -12.96 6.06 10.93
CA LEU A 92 -12.92 4.60 10.85
C LEU A 92 -13.98 3.95 11.74
N GLY A 93 -14.66 2.94 11.21
CA GLY A 93 -15.56 2.07 11.96
C GLY A 93 -15.25 0.59 11.72
N LEU A 94 -15.68 -0.25 12.66
CA LEU A 94 -15.49 -1.70 12.58
C LEU A 94 -16.81 -2.41 12.82
N ILE A 95 -17.19 -3.29 11.90
CA ILE A 95 -18.30 -4.22 12.06
C ILE A 95 -17.74 -5.61 12.36
N VAL A 96 -18.21 -6.20 13.45
CA VAL A 96 -17.83 -7.55 13.89
C VAL A 96 -19.05 -8.40 14.17
N THR A 97 -18.82 -9.71 14.26
CA THR A 97 -19.83 -10.65 14.74
C THR A 97 -20.23 -10.34 16.19
N ARG A 98 -21.52 -10.47 16.52
CA ARG A 98 -22.02 -10.37 17.91
C ARG A 98 -21.22 -11.22 18.90
N GLY A 99 -20.85 -10.61 20.01
CA GLY A 99 -19.97 -11.15 21.06
C GLY A 99 -18.49 -10.78 20.91
N PHE A 100 -18.08 -10.09 19.83
CA PHE A 100 -16.69 -9.75 19.53
C PHE A 100 -16.40 -8.24 19.56
N ARG A 101 -17.30 -7.40 20.09
CA ARG A 101 -17.12 -5.93 20.15
C ARG A 101 -15.77 -5.48 20.70
N HIS A 102 -15.25 -6.20 21.69
CA HIS A 102 -14.02 -5.84 22.41
C HIS A 102 -12.76 -6.48 21.81
N MET A 103 -12.85 -7.17 20.67
CA MET A 103 -11.74 -7.93 20.07
C MET A 103 -10.46 -7.09 19.89
N ILE A 104 -10.54 -5.91 19.28
CA ILE A 104 -9.38 -5.03 19.09
C ILE A 104 -8.84 -4.46 20.41
N GLU A 105 -9.73 -4.32 21.41
CA GLU A 105 -9.37 -3.81 22.73
C GLU A 105 -8.71 -4.86 23.61
N ILE A 106 -9.09 -6.12 23.47
CA ILE A 106 -8.40 -7.23 24.13
C ILE A 106 -7.09 -7.53 23.40
N ALA A 107 -7.07 -7.36 22.07
CA ALA A 107 -5.97 -7.75 21.19
C ALA A 107 -5.59 -9.22 21.44
N ARG A 108 -4.33 -9.48 21.79
CA ARG A 108 -3.81 -10.83 22.08
C ARG A 108 -3.49 -11.07 23.56
N GLN A 109 -3.77 -10.10 24.43
CA GLN A 109 -3.38 -10.13 25.85
C GLN A 109 -1.88 -10.46 26.07
N SER A 110 -1.03 -10.13 25.09
CA SER A 110 0.40 -10.35 25.11
C SER A 110 1.13 -9.01 25.07
N VAL A 111 2.26 -8.93 25.79
CA VAL A 111 3.21 -7.81 25.67
C VAL A 111 4.08 -8.08 24.44
N PRO A 112 4.25 -7.11 23.51
CA PRO A 112 5.16 -7.26 22.39
C PRO A 112 6.60 -7.54 22.84
N ASP A 113 7.33 -8.30 22.02
CA ASP A 113 8.75 -8.59 22.26
C ASP A 113 9.58 -7.30 22.36
N GLY A 114 10.65 -7.33 23.16
CA GLY A 114 11.55 -6.18 23.37
C GLY A 114 11.20 -5.29 24.56
N TYR A 115 10.00 -5.40 25.15
CA TYR A 115 9.62 -4.59 26.32
C TYR A 115 10.14 -5.09 27.67
N GLY A 116 10.74 -6.28 27.74
CA GLY A 116 11.37 -6.85 28.94
C GLY A 116 10.44 -7.17 30.12
N ASN A 117 9.39 -6.37 30.35
CA ASN A 117 8.40 -6.52 31.42
C ASN A 117 7.08 -5.79 31.09
N SER A 118 5.94 -6.41 31.41
CA SER A 118 4.59 -5.85 31.26
C SER A 118 4.34 -4.55 32.06
N PHE A 119 5.06 -4.32 33.17
CA PHE A 119 4.83 -3.15 34.04
C PHE A 119 5.07 -1.80 33.38
N PHE A 120 5.91 -1.74 32.34
CA PHE A 120 6.23 -0.51 31.62
C PHE A 120 5.55 -0.41 30.26
N TRP A 121 4.86 -1.46 29.83
CA TRP A 121 4.22 -1.47 28.54
C TRP A 121 2.87 -0.76 28.61
N VAL A 122 2.77 0.33 27.86
CA VAL A 122 1.51 1.04 27.63
C VAL A 122 0.97 0.57 26.30
N LYS A 123 -0.25 0.01 26.32
CA LYS A 123 -0.91 -0.43 25.09
C LYS A 123 -1.12 0.78 24.16
N PRO A 124 -0.78 0.67 22.86
CA PRO A 124 -1.05 1.71 21.88
C PRO A 124 -2.52 2.13 21.86
N GLN A 125 -2.79 3.35 21.41
CA GLN A 125 -4.16 3.80 21.15
C GLN A 125 -4.86 2.87 20.15
N ARG A 126 -6.19 2.83 20.21
CA ARG A 126 -6.99 1.99 19.31
C ARG A 126 -7.12 2.70 17.96
N LEU A 127 -6.93 1.98 16.86
CA LEU A 127 -7.30 2.47 15.52
C LEU A 127 -8.78 2.88 15.45
N VAL A 128 -9.64 2.08 16.08
CA VAL A 128 -11.08 2.36 16.17
C VAL A 128 -11.48 2.38 17.64
N PRO A 129 -11.99 3.51 18.15
CA PRO A 129 -12.51 3.55 19.51
C PRO A 129 -13.74 2.64 19.64
N LEU A 130 -13.99 2.11 20.85
CA LEU A 130 -15.01 1.08 21.08
C LEU A 130 -16.44 1.54 20.72
N HIS A 131 -16.71 2.85 20.82
CA HIS A 131 -17.99 3.43 20.43
C HIS A 131 -18.17 3.51 18.91
N LEU A 132 -17.14 3.22 18.09
CA LEU A 132 -17.21 3.06 16.63
C LEU A 132 -17.06 1.59 16.19
N VAL A 133 -17.23 0.66 17.14
CA VAL A 133 -17.35 -0.78 16.85
C VAL A 133 -18.81 -1.19 17.00
N ARG A 134 -19.38 -1.79 15.95
CA ARG A 134 -20.73 -2.35 15.96
C ARG A 134 -20.71 -3.85 15.79
N GLU A 135 -21.66 -4.49 16.46
CA GLU A 135 -21.88 -5.93 16.39
C GLU A 135 -23.11 -6.20 15.54
N ILE A 136 -23.00 -7.16 14.62
CA ILE A 136 -24.14 -7.63 13.84
C ILE A 136 -24.47 -9.10 14.16
N PRO A 137 -25.76 -9.50 14.08
CA PRO A 137 -26.16 -10.91 14.16
C PRO A 137 -25.63 -11.69 12.95
N GLY A 138 -25.51 -13.01 13.11
CA GLY A 138 -24.95 -13.90 12.10
C GLY A 138 -23.73 -14.64 12.63
N ARG A 139 -23.62 -15.94 12.33
CA ARG A 139 -22.58 -16.81 12.87
C ARG A 139 -22.26 -17.93 11.91
N LEU A 140 -20.98 -18.11 11.65
CA LEU A 140 -20.42 -19.27 10.95
C LEU A 140 -19.67 -20.16 11.95
N ARG A 141 -19.55 -21.46 11.64
CA ARG A 141 -18.62 -22.39 12.31
C ARG A 141 -17.23 -22.30 11.67
N PHE A 142 -16.24 -22.92 12.31
CA PHE A 142 -14.86 -22.97 11.82
C PHE A 142 -14.69 -23.66 10.45
N ASP A 143 -15.63 -24.51 10.06
CA ASP A 143 -15.69 -25.20 8.76
C ASP A 143 -16.45 -24.41 7.68
N GLY A 144 -16.89 -23.19 8.01
CA GLY A 144 -17.63 -22.31 7.12
C GLY A 144 -19.15 -22.59 7.04
N SER A 145 -19.66 -23.59 7.77
CA SER A 145 -21.11 -23.85 7.82
C SER A 145 -21.84 -22.77 8.62
N GLU A 146 -23.03 -22.40 8.15
CA GLU A 146 -23.86 -21.37 8.77
C GLU A 146 -24.58 -21.90 10.02
N VAL A 147 -24.50 -21.14 11.12
CA VAL A 147 -25.21 -21.39 12.38
C VAL A 147 -26.40 -20.45 12.51
N GLU A 148 -26.18 -19.18 12.19
CA GLU A 148 -27.18 -18.11 12.24
C GLU A 148 -26.97 -17.24 11.00
N PRO A 149 -27.99 -16.97 10.18
CA PRO A 149 -27.87 -16.09 9.03
C PRO A 149 -27.61 -14.65 9.48
N ILE A 150 -27.04 -13.84 8.59
CA ILE A 150 -26.95 -12.39 8.85
C ILE A 150 -28.35 -11.78 8.95
N ASP A 151 -28.50 -10.82 9.85
CA ASP A 151 -29.69 -10.00 9.93
C ASP A 151 -29.44 -8.71 9.15
N GLU A 152 -30.02 -8.60 7.95
CA GLU A 152 -29.84 -7.45 7.07
C GLU A 152 -30.34 -6.14 7.71
N ALA A 153 -31.46 -6.19 8.44
CA ALA A 153 -32.05 -5.01 9.05
C ALA A 153 -31.17 -4.49 10.20
N ALA A 154 -30.69 -5.38 11.07
CA ALA A 154 -29.76 -5.03 12.14
C ALA A 154 -28.39 -4.57 11.58
N THR A 155 -27.97 -5.14 10.44
CA THR A 155 -26.73 -4.72 9.75
C THR A 155 -26.87 -3.29 9.22
N LEU A 156 -27.96 -2.97 8.54
CA LEU A 156 -28.22 -1.62 8.03
C LEU A 156 -28.34 -0.59 9.14
N GLU A 157 -28.96 -0.97 10.27
CA GLU A 157 -29.02 -0.13 11.47
C GLU A 157 -27.63 0.18 12.01
N ALA A 158 -26.80 -0.86 12.22
CA ALA A 158 -25.44 -0.71 12.71
C ALA A 158 -24.57 0.18 11.78
N VAL A 159 -24.70 0.01 10.47
CA VAL A 159 -23.99 0.85 9.49
C VAL A 159 -24.49 2.29 9.58
N ARG A 160 -25.81 2.51 9.67
CA ARG A 160 -26.39 3.85 9.77
C ARG A 160 -25.87 4.60 10.98
N GLU A 161 -25.88 3.96 12.16
CA GLU A 161 -25.35 4.54 13.39
C GLU A 161 -23.87 4.96 13.24
N LEU A 162 -23.04 4.11 12.63
CA LEU A 162 -21.63 4.45 12.37
C LEU A 162 -21.51 5.68 11.46
N VAL A 163 -22.29 5.74 10.39
CA VAL A 163 -22.28 6.88 9.45
C VAL A 163 -22.76 8.17 10.12
N GLU A 164 -23.78 8.08 10.97
CA GLU A 164 -24.28 9.21 11.79
C GLU A 164 -23.22 9.68 12.80
N ASP A 165 -22.42 8.76 13.35
CA ASP A 165 -21.25 9.05 14.20
C ASP A 165 -20.03 9.59 13.41
N GLY A 166 -20.17 9.79 12.09
CA GLY A 166 -19.14 10.40 11.24
C GLY A 166 -18.19 9.41 10.56
N VAL A 167 -18.45 8.10 10.65
CA VAL A 167 -17.64 7.07 9.97
C VAL A 167 -17.85 7.13 8.45
N ARG A 168 -16.74 7.09 7.71
CA ARG A 168 -16.72 7.04 6.24
C ARG A 168 -15.95 5.85 5.69
N CYS A 169 -15.19 5.16 6.52
CA CYS A 169 -14.42 3.97 6.16
C CYS A 169 -14.75 2.84 7.14
N ILE A 170 -15.34 1.76 6.64
CA ILE A 170 -15.81 0.62 7.44
C ILE A 170 -15.01 -0.65 7.11
N ALA A 171 -14.36 -1.21 8.12
CA ALA A 171 -13.85 -2.58 8.05
C ALA A 171 -14.93 -3.56 8.50
N VAL A 172 -15.10 -4.66 7.79
CA VAL A 172 -15.98 -5.77 8.19
C VAL A 172 -15.10 -6.97 8.49
N CYS A 173 -15.13 -7.46 9.74
CA CYS A 173 -14.40 -8.64 10.18
C CYS A 173 -15.32 -9.57 10.96
N LEU A 174 -15.94 -10.51 10.25
CA LEU A 174 -16.79 -11.53 10.84
C LEU A 174 -15.97 -12.78 11.17
N ILE A 175 -16.41 -13.50 12.20
CA ILE A 175 -15.74 -14.71 12.65
C ILE A 175 -15.93 -15.82 11.62
N HIS A 176 -14.83 -16.50 11.28
CA HIS A 176 -14.74 -17.55 10.26
C HIS A 176 -15.04 -17.12 8.82
N SER A 177 -15.01 -15.82 8.51
CA SER A 177 -15.14 -15.33 7.12
C SER A 177 -14.04 -15.80 6.18
N TYR A 178 -12.88 -16.23 6.70
CA TYR A 178 -11.82 -16.90 5.92
C TYR A 178 -12.23 -18.29 5.41
N ALA A 179 -13.18 -18.96 6.07
CA ALA A 179 -13.66 -20.29 5.67
C ALA A 179 -14.87 -20.19 4.73
N ASN A 180 -15.71 -19.16 4.93
CA ASN A 180 -16.83 -18.85 4.06
C ASN A 180 -17.08 -17.32 4.08
N ALA A 181 -16.89 -16.68 2.93
CA ALA A 181 -16.97 -15.22 2.78
C ALA A 181 -18.40 -14.67 2.67
N ALA A 182 -19.41 -15.53 2.50
CA ALA A 182 -20.77 -15.12 2.11
C ALA A 182 -21.39 -14.06 3.00
N HIS A 183 -21.21 -14.14 4.33
CA HIS A 183 -21.73 -13.13 5.26
C HIS A 183 -21.07 -11.77 5.08
N GLU A 184 -19.74 -11.72 4.89
CA GLU A 184 -19.05 -10.45 4.67
C GLU A 184 -19.37 -9.86 3.30
N GLU A 185 -19.48 -10.70 2.26
CA GLU A 185 -19.88 -10.28 0.92
C GLU A 185 -21.26 -9.61 0.94
N ALA A 186 -22.24 -10.26 1.58
CA ALA A 186 -23.58 -9.71 1.72
C ALA A 186 -23.60 -8.40 2.53
N VAL A 187 -22.84 -8.31 3.63
CA VAL A 187 -22.68 -7.03 4.37
C VAL A 187 -22.06 -5.95 3.49
N GLY A 188 -21.02 -6.29 2.71
CA GLY A 188 -20.38 -5.37 1.77
C GLY A 188 -21.33 -4.87 0.68
N GLU A 189 -22.18 -5.75 0.14
CA GLU A 189 -23.23 -5.38 -0.82
C GLU A 189 -24.27 -4.44 -0.20
N LEU A 190 -24.73 -4.73 1.02
CA LEU A 190 -25.65 -3.87 1.75
C LEU A 190 -25.08 -2.47 1.97
N ILE A 191 -23.81 -2.37 2.39
CA ILE A 191 -23.13 -1.09 2.59
C ILE A 191 -23.03 -0.32 1.26
N ARG A 192 -22.50 -0.95 0.20
CA ARG A 192 -22.34 -0.27 -1.11
C ARG A 192 -23.66 0.20 -1.71
N LYS A 193 -24.74 -0.56 -1.51
CA LYS A 193 -26.07 -0.23 -2.04
C LYS A 193 -26.75 0.93 -1.29
N ASN A 194 -26.61 0.98 0.03
CA ASN A 194 -27.36 1.93 0.88
C ASN A 194 -26.54 3.14 1.32
N PHE A 195 -25.21 3.03 1.32
CA PHE A 195 -24.27 4.06 1.77
C PHE A 195 -23.13 4.22 0.75
N PRO A 196 -23.41 4.73 -0.47
CA PRO A 196 -22.44 4.74 -1.58
C PRO A 196 -21.20 5.61 -1.32
N ASP A 197 -21.29 6.58 -0.40
CA ASP A 197 -20.17 7.44 -0.02
C ASP A 197 -19.25 6.82 1.04
N VAL A 198 -19.55 5.60 1.50
CA VAL A 198 -18.76 4.88 2.51
C VAL A 198 -17.83 3.88 1.82
N PHE A 199 -16.56 3.94 2.16
CA PHE A 199 -15.58 2.95 1.74
C PHE A 199 -15.67 1.71 2.63
N VAL A 200 -15.62 0.53 2.02
CA VAL A 200 -15.70 -0.75 2.73
C VAL A 200 -14.57 -1.69 2.34
N SER A 201 -13.97 -2.34 3.34
CA SER A 201 -13.07 -3.48 3.15
C SER A 201 -13.58 -4.69 3.92
N LEU A 202 -13.56 -5.83 3.24
CA LEU A 202 -14.00 -7.13 3.78
C LEU A 202 -12.77 -7.92 4.16
N SER A 203 -12.74 -8.43 5.38
CA SER A 203 -11.58 -9.15 5.89
C SER A 203 -11.29 -10.46 5.15
N SER A 204 -12.33 -11.10 4.62
CA SER A 204 -12.29 -12.25 3.70
C SER A 204 -11.63 -11.94 2.36
N VAL A 205 -11.58 -10.68 1.93
CA VAL A 205 -10.88 -10.24 0.70
C VAL A 205 -9.47 -9.78 1.02
N VAL A 206 -9.32 -9.02 2.12
CA VAL A 206 -8.05 -8.42 2.50
C VAL A 206 -7.07 -9.47 3.03
N LEU A 207 -7.48 -10.28 4.00
CA LEU A 207 -6.68 -11.32 4.62
C LEU A 207 -7.55 -12.53 4.99
N PRO A 208 -7.81 -13.46 4.05
CA PRO A 208 -8.60 -14.67 4.28
C PRO A 208 -7.84 -15.73 5.10
N GLU A 209 -7.40 -15.36 6.30
CA GLU A 209 -6.66 -16.23 7.21
C GLU A 209 -7.34 -16.37 8.58
N TYR A 210 -7.04 -17.50 9.23
CA TYR A 210 -7.34 -17.70 10.64
C TYR A 210 -6.64 -16.64 11.50
N ARG A 211 -7.27 -16.28 12.63
CA ARG A 211 -6.92 -15.21 13.60
C ARG A 211 -7.55 -13.84 13.30
N GLU A 212 -8.60 -13.54 14.05
CA GLU A 212 -9.48 -12.38 13.93
C GLU A 212 -8.82 -11.03 14.24
N TYR A 213 -7.91 -10.95 15.23
CA TYR A 213 -7.28 -9.68 15.58
C TYR A 213 -6.42 -9.12 14.45
N GLU A 214 -5.43 -9.87 13.96
CA GLU A 214 -4.54 -9.42 12.88
C GLU A 214 -5.31 -9.22 11.57
N ARG A 215 -6.33 -10.06 11.31
CA ARG A 215 -7.24 -9.89 10.17
C ARG A 215 -8.05 -8.60 10.26
N ALA A 216 -8.59 -8.25 11.43
CA ALA A 216 -9.29 -6.98 11.63
C ALA A 216 -8.35 -5.78 11.50
N MET A 217 -7.16 -5.83 12.13
CA MET A 217 -6.18 -4.75 12.06
C MET A 217 -5.72 -4.49 10.63
N THR A 218 -5.42 -5.55 9.87
CA THR A 218 -5.04 -5.44 8.45
C THR A 218 -6.18 -4.84 7.62
N THR A 219 -7.43 -5.26 7.88
CA THR A 219 -8.61 -4.75 7.16
C THR A 219 -8.90 -3.29 7.49
N LEU A 220 -8.63 -2.86 8.73
CA LEU A 220 -8.74 -1.46 9.15
C LEU A 220 -7.72 -0.57 8.45
N VAL A 221 -6.46 -1.03 8.37
CA VAL A 221 -5.42 -0.31 7.62
C VAL A 221 -5.76 -0.25 6.13
N ASP A 222 -6.29 -1.35 5.56
CA ASP A 222 -6.72 -1.38 4.16
C ASP A 222 -7.82 -0.35 3.86
N VAL A 223 -8.90 -0.31 4.67
CA VAL A 223 -10.00 0.63 4.41
C VAL A 223 -9.60 2.08 4.71
N LEU A 224 -8.69 2.32 5.65
CA LEU A 224 -8.17 3.65 5.96
C LEU A 224 -7.52 4.30 4.73
N VAL A 225 -6.66 3.57 4.02
CA VAL A 225 -5.91 4.12 2.89
C VAL A 225 -6.69 4.08 1.57
N LYS A 226 -7.80 3.35 1.53
CA LYS A 226 -8.60 3.11 0.32
C LYS A 226 -9.10 4.37 -0.39
N PRO A 227 -9.65 5.40 0.29
CA PRO A 227 -10.10 6.62 -0.38
C PRO A 227 -8.96 7.31 -1.13
N TYR A 228 -7.78 7.38 -0.51
CA TYR A 228 -6.60 8.05 -1.05
C TYR A 228 -6.02 7.26 -2.23
N CYS A 229 -5.83 5.96 -2.06
CA CYS A 229 -5.29 5.10 -3.10
C CYS A 229 -6.22 5.02 -4.31
N LYS A 230 -7.53 4.87 -4.09
CA LYS A 230 -8.50 4.79 -5.19
C LYS A 230 -8.55 6.09 -5.99
N THR A 231 -8.65 7.23 -5.31
CA THR A 231 -8.64 8.56 -5.95
C THR A 231 -7.36 8.78 -6.75
N TYR A 232 -6.21 8.47 -6.15
CA TYR A 232 -4.91 8.58 -6.81
C TYR A 232 -4.84 7.73 -8.09
N LEU A 233 -5.19 6.44 -7.98
CA LEU A 233 -5.06 5.47 -9.07
C LEU A 233 -6.04 5.75 -10.20
N GLU A 234 -7.27 6.17 -9.90
CA GLU A 234 -8.28 6.54 -10.88
C GLU A 234 -7.89 7.82 -11.64
N ASN A 235 -7.40 8.84 -10.93
CA ASN A 235 -6.90 10.07 -11.55
C ASN A 235 -5.70 9.78 -12.46
N ALA A 236 -4.71 9.01 -11.97
CA ALA A 236 -3.55 8.60 -12.76
C ALA A 236 -3.95 7.80 -14.01
N ALA A 237 -4.87 6.83 -13.86
CA ALA A 237 -5.38 6.05 -14.99
C ALA A 237 -6.10 6.94 -16.03
N GLY A 238 -6.86 7.95 -15.59
CA GLY A 238 -7.50 8.93 -16.45
C GLY A 238 -6.48 9.74 -17.27
N ARG A 239 -5.47 10.31 -16.60
CA ARG A 239 -4.39 11.07 -17.24
C ARG A 239 -3.57 10.25 -18.24
N ILE A 240 -3.25 9.01 -17.88
CA ILE A 240 -2.57 8.07 -18.77
C ILE A 240 -3.44 7.80 -20.01
N ARG A 241 -4.75 7.62 -19.83
CA ARG A 241 -5.68 7.37 -20.94
C ARG A 241 -5.77 8.55 -21.90
N GLU A 242 -5.78 9.78 -21.37
CA GLU A 242 -5.76 11.02 -22.17
C GLU A 242 -4.52 11.12 -23.06
N GLY A 243 -3.34 10.76 -22.54
CA GLY A 243 -2.07 10.90 -23.25
C GLY A 243 -1.63 9.70 -24.09
N SER A 244 -1.97 8.48 -23.67
CA SER A 244 -1.43 7.23 -24.23
C SER A 244 -2.52 6.21 -24.61
N GLY A 245 -3.80 6.54 -24.45
CA GLY A 245 -4.90 5.63 -24.70
C GLY A 245 -5.03 4.53 -23.63
N ASP A 246 -5.82 3.51 -23.93
CA ASP A 246 -6.08 2.42 -23.00
C ASP A 246 -4.93 1.40 -22.98
N ILE A 247 -3.93 1.68 -22.15
CA ILE A 247 -2.79 0.80 -21.90
C ILE A 247 -2.91 0.12 -20.53
N PRO A 248 -2.34 -1.08 -20.34
CA PRO A 248 -2.27 -1.69 -19.02
C PRO A 248 -1.49 -0.81 -18.03
N PHE A 249 -2.19 -0.26 -17.04
CA PHE A 249 -1.61 0.44 -15.90
C PHE A 249 -1.53 -0.51 -14.69
N LEU A 250 -0.31 -0.93 -14.40
CA LEU A 250 0.05 -1.93 -13.41
C LEU A 250 0.69 -1.27 -12.19
N ILE A 251 0.31 -1.70 -11.01
CA ILE A 251 0.77 -1.19 -9.72
C ILE A 251 1.62 -2.25 -9.04
N MET A 252 2.80 -1.83 -8.58
CA MET A 252 3.70 -2.65 -7.80
C MET A 252 3.08 -2.99 -6.44
N GLN A 253 3.23 -4.24 -6.03
CA GLN A 253 2.79 -4.73 -4.73
C GLN A 253 3.96 -4.97 -3.80
N SER A 254 3.71 -4.98 -2.49
CA SER A 254 4.70 -5.24 -1.44
C SER A 254 5.42 -6.58 -1.60
N ASN A 255 4.79 -7.56 -2.26
CA ASN A 255 5.36 -8.89 -2.53
C ASN A 255 6.22 -8.95 -3.81
N GLY A 256 6.44 -7.82 -4.48
CA GLY A 256 7.18 -7.75 -5.75
C GLY A 256 6.37 -8.17 -6.99
N GLY A 257 5.08 -8.47 -6.83
CA GLY A 257 4.16 -8.67 -7.96
C GLY A 257 3.61 -7.36 -8.50
N VAL A 258 2.87 -7.43 -9.61
CA VAL A 258 2.12 -6.29 -10.15
C VAL A 258 0.66 -6.67 -10.43
N VAL A 259 -0.25 -5.74 -10.19
CA VAL A 259 -1.70 -5.90 -10.46
C VAL A 259 -2.25 -4.68 -11.19
N LYS A 260 -3.44 -4.79 -11.79
CA LYS A 260 -4.09 -3.62 -12.40
C LYS A 260 -4.42 -2.58 -11.32
N HIS A 261 -4.36 -1.30 -11.68
CA HIS A 261 -4.73 -0.18 -10.80
C HIS A 261 -6.10 -0.35 -10.12
N ALA A 262 -7.12 -0.85 -10.83
CA ALA A 262 -8.43 -1.12 -10.24
C ALA A 262 -8.35 -2.12 -9.08
N THR A 263 -7.65 -3.24 -9.27
CA THR A 263 -7.43 -4.26 -8.24
C THR A 263 -6.62 -3.73 -7.06
N ALA A 264 -5.60 -2.90 -7.33
CA ALA A 264 -4.82 -2.25 -6.29
C ALA A 264 -5.68 -1.28 -5.44
N GLY A 265 -6.60 -0.53 -6.07
CA GLY A 265 -7.55 0.34 -5.39
C GLY A 265 -8.56 -0.43 -4.52
N ASP A 266 -8.89 -1.67 -4.88
CA ASP A 266 -9.76 -2.54 -4.07
C ASP A 266 -9.06 -3.17 -2.86
N ARG A 267 -7.74 -3.37 -2.91
CA ARG A 267 -6.90 -3.91 -1.81
C ARG A 267 -5.59 -3.12 -1.63
N PRO A 268 -5.67 -1.85 -1.23
CA PRO A 268 -4.53 -0.95 -1.17
C PRO A 268 -3.50 -1.30 -0.10
N VAL A 269 -3.84 -2.12 0.91
CA VAL A 269 -2.83 -2.59 1.89
C VAL A 269 -1.67 -3.34 1.22
N SER A 270 -1.91 -3.93 0.05
CA SER A 270 -0.86 -4.60 -0.75
C SER A 270 0.08 -3.65 -1.49
N MET A 271 -0.13 -2.34 -1.40
CA MET A 271 0.74 -1.29 -1.97
C MET A 271 1.70 -0.69 -0.93
N LEU A 272 1.56 -1.04 0.35
CA LEU A 272 2.47 -0.58 1.39
C LEU A 272 3.89 -1.02 1.06
N LEU A 273 4.86 -0.10 1.07
CA LEU A 273 6.26 -0.38 0.68
C LEU A 273 6.43 -0.90 -0.76
N SER A 274 5.53 -0.54 -1.69
CA SER A 274 5.64 -0.95 -3.10
C SER A 274 6.89 -0.40 -3.82
N GLY A 275 7.31 0.83 -3.51
CA GLY A 275 8.53 1.45 -4.06
C GLY A 275 9.79 0.67 -3.69
N PRO A 276 10.10 0.49 -2.39
CA PRO A 276 11.23 -0.32 -1.95
C PRO A 276 11.23 -1.74 -2.52
N ALA A 277 10.05 -2.36 -2.67
CA ALA A 277 9.93 -3.67 -3.30
C ALA A 277 10.42 -3.68 -4.76
N ALA A 278 10.09 -2.65 -5.55
CA ALA A 278 10.62 -2.50 -6.91
C ALA A 278 12.15 -2.33 -6.91
N GLY A 279 12.67 -1.53 -5.98
CA GLY A 279 14.12 -1.31 -5.82
C GLY A 279 14.88 -2.60 -5.52
N ILE A 280 14.33 -3.48 -4.68
CA ILE A 280 14.90 -4.80 -4.38
C ILE A 280 14.92 -5.69 -5.62
N LEU A 281 13.82 -5.76 -6.37
CA LEU A 281 13.76 -6.56 -7.60
C LEU A 281 14.75 -6.05 -8.66
N GLY A 282 14.87 -4.73 -8.80
CA GLY A 282 15.88 -4.10 -9.64
C GLY A 282 17.30 -4.44 -9.20
N SER A 283 17.55 -4.40 -7.88
CA SER A 283 18.85 -4.76 -7.30
C SER A 283 19.21 -6.22 -7.53
N ILE A 284 18.26 -7.15 -7.41
CA ILE A 284 18.45 -8.57 -7.73
C ILE A 284 18.84 -8.73 -9.20
N HIS A 285 18.14 -8.05 -10.11
CA HIS A 285 18.46 -8.09 -11.54
C HIS A 285 19.88 -7.58 -11.82
N MET A 286 20.26 -6.44 -11.24
CA MET A 286 21.60 -5.87 -11.42
C MET A 286 22.70 -6.73 -10.78
N ALA A 287 22.44 -7.31 -9.61
CA ALA A 287 23.38 -8.22 -8.95
C ALA A 287 23.63 -9.48 -9.78
N ALA A 288 22.57 -10.05 -10.38
CA ALA A 288 22.69 -11.19 -11.28
C ALA A 288 23.59 -10.88 -12.49
N LEU A 289 23.41 -9.70 -13.10
CA LEU A 289 24.26 -9.24 -14.21
C LEU A 289 25.71 -8.99 -13.78
N ALA A 290 25.92 -8.50 -12.56
CA ALA A 290 27.23 -8.26 -11.99
C ALA A 290 27.92 -9.53 -11.42
N GLY A 291 27.24 -10.68 -11.41
CA GLY A 291 27.77 -11.94 -10.89
C GLY A 291 27.72 -12.09 -9.37
N TYR A 292 26.98 -11.23 -8.66
CA TYR A 292 26.78 -11.33 -7.21
C TYR A 292 25.48 -12.06 -6.90
N ARG A 293 25.53 -13.07 -6.04
CA ARG A 293 24.35 -13.86 -5.65
C ARG A 293 23.74 -13.44 -4.32
N ASN A 294 24.56 -12.91 -3.42
CA ASN A 294 24.13 -12.45 -2.09
C ASN A 294 24.35 -10.94 -2.01
N ILE A 295 23.29 -10.19 -1.69
CA ILE A 295 23.35 -8.73 -1.61
C ILE A 295 22.57 -8.21 -0.39
N LEU A 296 23.00 -7.07 0.11
CA LEU A 296 22.27 -6.24 1.06
C LEU A 296 21.86 -4.97 0.32
N THR A 297 20.57 -4.69 0.23
CA THR A 297 20.08 -3.41 -0.31
C THR A 297 19.99 -2.39 0.81
N ILE A 298 20.36 -1.14 0.51
CA ILE A 298 20.23 -0.01 1.42
C ILE A 298 19.70 1.16 0.58
N ASP A 299 18.44 1.52 0.78
CA ASP A 299 17.80 2.68 0.16
C ASP A 299 17.61 3.76 1.22
N VAL A 300 18.34 4.87 1.11
CA VAL A 300 18.32 5.96 2.08
C VAL A 300 17.51 7.11 1.50
N GLY A 301 16.30 7.31 2.02
CA GLY A 301 15.44 8.45 1.72
C GLY A 301 15.69 9.65 2.62
N GLY A 302 14.79 10.64 2.53
CA GLY A 302 14.83 11.84 3.39
C GLY A 302 14.43 11.56 4.85
N THR A 303 13.48 10.66 5.06
CA THR A 303 12.89 10.38 6.39
C THR A 303 13.24 8.99 6.92
N SER A 304 13.48 8.02 6.03
CA SER A 304 13.68 6.62 6.36
C SER A 304 14.79 5.97 5.54
N THR A 305 15.27 4.84 6.03
CA THR A 305 16.18 3.93 5.32
C THR A 305 15.55 2.55 5.24
N ASP A 306 15.43 2.00 4.04
CA ASP A 306 14.88 0.67 3.78
C ASP A 306 16.02 -0.31 3.47
N VAL A 307 16.05 -1.43 4.21
CA VAL A 307 17.10 -2.44 4.11
C VAL A 307 16.50 -3.82 3.86
N ALA A 308 17.07 -4.60 2.95
CA ALA A 308 16.68 -5.98 2.72
C ALA A 308 17.89 -6.88 2.44
N ILE A 309 17.79 -8.13 2.89
CA ILE A 309 18.80 -9.18 2.64
C ILE A 309 18.29 -10.08 1.52
N ILE A 310 19.15 -10.33 0.55
CA ILE A 310 18.89 -11.24 -0.57
C ILE A 310 19.98 -12.31 -0.55
N GLU A 311 19.56 -13.56 -0.47
CA GLU A 311 20.45 -14.72 -0.54
C GLU A 311 20.17 -15.52 -1.81
N ASP A 312 21.22 -15.92 -2.54
CA ASP A 312 21.12 -16.69 -3.77
C ASP A 312 20.18 -16.09 -4.83
N LEU A 313 20.13 -14.75 -4.94
CA LEU A 313 19.23 -13.96 -5.78
C LEU A 313 17.74 -14.16 -5.46
N LYS A 314 17.43 -14.68 -4.26
CA LYS A 314 16.07 -14.87 -3.76
C LYS A 314 15.82 -13.89 -2.62
N PRO A 315 14.82 -13.01 -2.75
CA PRO A 315 14.45 -12.16 -1.64
C PRO A 315 13.76 -13.00 -0.56
N MET A 316 13.90 -12.56 0.68
CA MET A 316 13.10 -13.08 1.79
C MET A 316 11.69 -12.50 1.74
N TYR A 317 10.72 -13.29 2.18
CA TYR A 317 9.32 -12.88 2.27
C TYR A 317 8.86 -12.97 3.72
N THR A 318 8.07 -11.99 4.13
CA THR A 318 7.38 -11.99 5.41
C THR A 318 5.89 -11.73 5.18
N SER A 319 5.08 -12.17 6.13
CA SER A 319 3.67 -11.79 6.21
C SER A 319 3.38 -11.03 7.49
N ALA A 320 4.40 -10.71 8.29
CA ALA A 320 4.29 -10.02 9.56
C ALA A 320 5.02 -8.70 9.45
N SER A 321 4.27 -7.61 9.48
CA SER A 321 4.79 -6.26 9.51
C SER A 321 4.04 -5.42 10.53
N GLN A 322 4.60 -4.26 10.85
CA GLN A 322 3.98 -3.26 11.70
C GLN A 322 3.88 -1.96 10.92
N VAL A 323 2.71 -1.35 10.96
CA VAL A 323 2.54 0.04 10.55
C VAL A 323 2.26 0.84 11.81
N GLU A 324 3.15 1.76 12.14
CA GLU A 324 3.27 2.33 13.48
C GLU A 324 3.35 1.24 14.56
N SER A 325 2.34 1.16 15.43
CA SER A 325 2.23 0.14 16.48
C SER A 325 1.23 -0.97 16.14
N TYR A 326 0.71 -0.99 14.91
CA TYR A 326 -0.40 -1.86 14.51
C TYR A 326 0.10 -3.03 13.64
N PRO A 327 -0.25 -4.28 13.99
CA PRO A 327 0.15 -5.43 13.19
C PRO A 327 -0.61 -5.43 11.86
N VAL A 328 0.14 -5.52 10.77
CA VAL A 328 -0.40 -5.69 9.42
C VAL A 328 0.13 -6.99 8.87
N LYS A 329 -0.80 -7.83 8.43
CA LYS A 329 -0.50 -9.11 7.79
C LYS A 329 -0.85 -9.06 6.32
N THR A 330 0.16 -8.89 5.49
CA THR A 330 0.04 -9.07 4.04
C THR A 330 1.36 -9.66 3.52
N PRO A 331 1.35 -10.58 2.55
CA PRO A 331 2.57 -11.05 1.93
C PRO A 331 3.38 -9.88 1.39
N MET A 332 4.63 -9.78 1.80
CA MET A 332 5.55 -8.72 1.38
C MET A 332 6.99 -9.24 1.35
N LEU A 333 7.86 -8.52 0.65
CA LEU A 333 9.30 -8.70 0.78
C LEU A 333 9.71 -8.31 2.19
N ASP A 334 10.69 -9.02 2.75
CA ASP A 334 11.21 -8.75 4.08
C ASP A 334 12.10 -7.50 4.03
N ILE A 335 11.50 -6.36 4.38
CA ILE A 335 12.09 -5.03 4.33
C ILE A 335 12.07 -4.47 5.74
N VAL A 336 13.24 -4.08 6.23
CA VAL A 336 13.39 -3.38 7.50
C VAL A 336 13.51 -1.90 7.22
N THR A 337 12.51 -1.13 7.64
CA THR A 337 12.52 0.33 7.59
C THR A 337 13.05 0.88 8.91
N VAL A 338 14.09 1.70 8.85
CA VAL A 338 14.62 2.46 9.98
C VAL A 338 14.22 3.93 9.80
N GLY A 339 13.68 4.55 10.86
CA GLY A 339 13.31 5.97 10.91
C GLY A 339 14.53 6.90 10.97
N SER A 340 15.49 6.70 10.08
CA SER A 340 16.67 7.53 9.91
C SER A 340 16.93 7.71 8.43
N GLY A 341 17.09 8.96 8.00
CA GLY A 341 17.33 9.34 6.61
C GLY A 341 18.10 10.67 6.54
N GLY A 342 18.17 11.25 5.35
CA GLY A 342 18.94 12.48 5.11
C GLY A 342 18.48 13.70 5.91
N GLY A 343 17.20 13.80 6.23
CA GLY A 343 16.58 14.89 7.00
C GLY A 343 16.33 14.54 8.47
N SER A 344 17.00 13.52 9.03
CA SER A 344 16.86 13.19 10.44
C SER A 344 17.48 14.26 11.34
N ILE A 345 16.71 14.71 12.33
CA ILE A 345 17.14 15.78 13.23
C ILE A 345 18.13 15.20 14.25
N ALA A 346 19.29 15.86 14.37
CA ALA A 346 20.25 15.60 15.44
C ALA A 346 19.84 16.36 16.71
N TRP A 347 19.76 15.67 17.83
CA TRP A 347 19.37 16.23 19.13
C TRP A 347 20.12 15.57 20.27
N THR A 348 20.16 16.22 21.43
CA THR A 348 20.75 15.67 22.65
C THR A 348 19.65 15.18 23.58
N ASP A 349 19.74 13.93 24.02
CA ASP A 349 18.78 13.38 24.97
C ASP A 349 18.96 13.95 26.40
N PRO A 350 18.02 13.69 27.33
CA PRO A 350 18.13 14.16 28.71
C PRO A 350 19.40 13.67 29.46
N TYR A 351 20.12 12.68 28.93
CA TYR A 351 21.37 12.15 29.48
C TYR A 351 22.62 12.71 28.78
N GLY A 352 22.46 13.66 27.86
CA GLY A 352 23.55 14.31 27.14
C GLY A 352 24.14 13.48 26.00
N GLN A 353 23.47 12.41 25.56
CA GLN A 353 23.92 11.64 24.40
C GLN A 353 23.39 12.26 23.10
N LEU A 354 24.24 12.30 22.07
CA LEU A 354 23.84 12.68 20.72
C LEU A 354 22.98 11.56 20.12
N LYS A 355 21.79 11.93 19.64
CA LYS A 355 20.84 11.08 18.91
C LYS A 355 20.57 11.71 17.55
N VAL A 356 20.21 10.86 16.58
CA VAL A 356 19.79 11.28 15.23
C VAL A 356 18.49 10.54 14.91
N GLY A 357 17.42 11.28 14.62
CA GLY A 357 16.08 10.71 14.48
C GLY A 357 15.44 10.33 15.83
N PRO A 358 14.23 9.75 15.85
CA PRO A 358 13.39 9.45 14.68
C PRO A 358 12.69 10.68 14.09
N GLN A 359 12.81 11.85 14.73
CA GLN A 359 12.28 13.11 14.21
C GLN A 359 12.98 13.49 12.90
N SER A 360 12.23 14.01 11.93
CA SER A 360 12.76 14.46 10.64
C SER A 360 12.25 15.85 10.30
N ALA A 361 13.11 16.66 9.65
CA ALA A 361 12.76 17.94 9.07
C ALA A 361 12.08 17.83 7.68
N GLY A 362 11.97 16.61 7.14
CA GLY A 362 11.32 16.35 5.86
C GLY A 362 12.02 17.08 4.70
N ALA A 363 11.23 17.53 3.72
CA ALA A 363 11.74 18.34 2.61
C ALA A 363 11.60 19.87 2.87
N ASP A 364 10.85 20.27 3.90
CA ASP A 364 10.58 21.67 4.26
C ASP A 364 10.48 21.76 5.80
N PRO A 365 11.42 22.44 6.49
CA PRO A 365 12.49 23.31 5.97
C PRO A 365 13.75 22.58 5.47
N GLY A 366 13.82 21.25 5.63
CA GLY A 366 14.99 20.42 5.30
C GLY A 366 15.87 20.06 6.50
#